data_AF-A0A1W9LST1-F1
#
_entry.id   AF-A0A1W9LST1-F1
#
_cell.length_a   1.000
_cell.length_b   1.000
_cell.length_c   1.000
_cell.angle_alpha   90.00
_cell.angle_beta   90.00
_cell.angle_gamma   90.00
#
_symmetry.space_group_name_H-M   'P 1'
#
loop_
_entity.id
_entity.type
_entity.pdbx_description
1 polymer ?
#
loop_
_entity_poly.entity_id
_entity_poly.type
_entity_poly.pdbx_seq_one_letter_code
_entity_poly.pdbx_strand_id
1 'polypeptide(L)' 'EKANLNYKYLGAIERGEKNPATDNLSKIAAALDVKLYELFIFENESENTKLLRDKIDELLKSAGKKEFDMICRVIEAILK' A
#
# COMPACT_ATOMS: atom_id res chain seq x y z
N GLU A 1 14.58 -25.82 -4.56
CA GLU A 1 13.70 -24.63 -4.63
C GLU A 1 14.17 -23.70 -5.74
N LYS A 2 13.25 -22.97 -6.39
CA LYS A 2 13.52 -22.15 -7.59
C LYS A 2 14.50 -20.98 -7.34
N ALA A 3 14.62 -20.49 -6.10
CA ALA A 3 15.54 -19.42 -5.71
C ALA A 3 16.98 -19.89 -5.39
N ASN A 4 17.25 -21.20 -5.48
CA ASN A 4 18.54 -21.79 -5.07
C ASN A 4 18.94 -21.42 -3.62
N LEU A 5 17.96 -21.41 -2.72
CA LEU A 5 18.13 -21.19 -1.28
C LEU A 5 17.85 -22.48 -0.51
N ASN A 6 18.35 -22.56 0.72
CA ASN A 6 18.01 -23.66 1.61
C ASN A 6 16.57 -23.49 2.12
N TYR A 7 15.77 -24.55 2.05
CA TYR A 7 14.35 -24.52 2.44
C TYR A 7 14.11 -24.01 3.89
N LYS A 8 15.00 -24.34 4.84
CA LYS A 8 14.89 -23.84 6.22
C LYS A 8 15.13 -22.33 6.30
N TYR A 9 16.07 -21.84 5.49
CA TYR A 9 16.42 -20.42 5.41
C TYR A 9 15.30 -19.63 4.72
N LEU A 10 14.75 -20.13 3.62
CA LEU A 10 13.59 -19.53 2.95
C LEU A 10 12.39 -19.46 3.89
N GLY A 11 12.05 -20.56 4.56
CA GLY A 11 10.94 -20.57 5.52
C GLY A 11 11.15 -19.62 6.72
N ALA A 12 12.39 -19.42 7.17
CA ALA A 12 12.68 -18.45 8.22
C ALA A 12 12.51 -17.00 7.74
N ILE A 13 12.78 -16.71 6.46
CA ILE A 13 12.50 -15.40 5.85
C ILE A 13 10.99 -15.16 5.78
N GLU A 14 10.22 -16.15 5.31
CA GLU A 14 8.76 -16.05 5.18
C GLU A 14 8.05 -15.81 6.52
N ARG A 15 8.57 -16.39 7.61
CA ARG A 15 8.07 -16.15 8.98
C ARG A 15 8.58 -14.85 9.62
N GLY A 16 9.44 -14.09 8.93
CA GLY A 16 10.05 -12.87 9.47
C GLY A 16 11.11 -13.11 10.56
N GLU A 17 11.61 -14.35 10.69
CA GLU A 17 12.64 -14.72 11.68
C GLU A 17 14.06 -14.39 11.20
N LYS A 18 14.25 -14.18 9.89
CA LYS A 18 15.53 -13.87 9.26
C LYS A 18 15.41 -12.77 8.22
N ASN A 19 16.36 -11.85 8.26
CA ASN A 19 16.52 -10.80 7.25
C ASN A 19 17.51 -11.27 6.17
N PRO A 20 17.07 -11.45 4.92
CA PRO A 20 17.96 -11.84 3.82
C PRO A 20 18.88 -10.70 3.40
N ALA A 21 20.07 -11.05 2.91
CA ALA A 21 20.93 -10.11 2.19
C ALA A 21 20.30 -9.76 0.82
N THR A 22 20.69 -8.61 0.25
CA THR A 22 20.16 -8.11 -1.04
C THR A 22 20.31 -9.13 -2.17
N ASP A 23 21.42 -9.87 -2.24
CA ASP A 23 21.61 -10.92 -3.24
C ASP A 23 20.58 -12.05 -3.14
N ASN A 24 20.17 -12.38 -1.91
CA ASN A 24 19.14 -13.40 -1.69
C ASN A 24 17.75 -12.87 -2.03
N LEU A 25 17.47 -11.58 -1.78
CA LEU A 25 16.24 -10.93 -2.25
C LEU A 25 16.15 -10.93 -3.77
N SER A 26 17.25 -10.65 -4.47
CA SER A 26 17.31 -10.71 -5.94
C SER A 26 17.02 -12.12 -6.47
N LYS A 27 17.56 -13.16 -5.81
CA LYS A 27 17.26 -14.56 -6.15
C LYS A 27 15.80 -14.92 -5.92
N ILE A 28 15.21 -14.41 -4.83
CA ILE A 28 13.79 -14.60 -4.52
C ILE A 28 12.92 -13.93 -5.58
N ALA A 29 13.19 -12.66 -5.91
CA ALA A 29 12.47 -11.92 -6.96
C ALA A 29 12.55 -12.63 -8.32
N ALA A 30 13.75 -13.06 -8.74
CA ALA A 30 13.92 -13.81 -9.98
C ALA A 30 13.19 -15.16 -9.99
N ALA A 31 13.14 -15.86 -8.86
CA ALA A 31 12.42 -17.12 -8.74
C ALA A 31 10.88 -16.95 -8.74
N LEU A 32 10.41 -15.77 -8.34
CA LEU A 32 9.01 -15.35 -8.38
C LEU A 32 8.61 -14.68 -9.70
N ASP A 33 9.56 -14.47 -10.62
CA ASP A 33 9.36 -13.75 -11.89
C ASP A 33 8.82 -12.32 -11.71
N VAL A 34 9.31 -11.63 -10.67
CA VAL A 34 9.00 -10.22 -10.39
C VAL A 34 10.28 -9.40 -10.33
N LYS A 35 10.15 -8.09 -10.47
CA LYS A 35 11.26 -7.16 -10.25
C LYS A 35 11.50 -7.00 -8.75
N LEU A 36 12.76 -6.78 -8.37
CA LEU A 36 13.15 -6.66 -6.96
C LEU A 36 12.35 -5.60 -6.19
N TYR A 37 12.06 -4.45 -6.81
CA TYR A 37 11.29 -3.38 -6.15
C TYR A 37 9.86 -3.81 -5.79
N GLU A 38 9.28 -4.79 -6.49
CA GLU A 38 7.91 -5.25 -6.26
C GLU A 38 7.78 -5.97 -4.92
N LEU A 39 8.88 -6.54 -4.39
CA LEU A 39 8.92 -7.10 -3.03
C LEU A 39 8.77 -6.03 -1.93
N PHE A 40 8.90 -4.75 -2.29
CA PHE A 40 8.81 -3.61 -1.38
C PHE A 40 7.59 -2.72 -1.66
N ILE A 41 6.69 -3.14 -2.54
CA ILE A 41 5.38 -2.52 -2.68
C ILE A 41 4.50 -3.08 -1.57
N PHE A 42 4.48 -2.38 -0.44
CA PHE A 42 3.53 -2.65 0.62
C PHE A 42 2.20 -1.99 0.26
N GLU A 43 1.10 -2.73 0.36
CA GLU A 43 -0.26 -2.18 0.17
C GLU A 43 -0.57 -1.14 1.26
N ASN A 44 -0.05 0.07 1.11
CA ASN A 44 -0.44 1.26 1.87
C ASN A 44 -0.93 2.38 0.94
N GLU A 45 -1.46 2.04 -0.23
CA GLU A 45 -2.26 2.96 -1.04
C GLU A 45 -3.67 3.16 -0.43
N SER A 46 -4.18 2.17 0.31
CA SER A 46 -5.53 2.22 0.92
C SER A 46 -5.61 3.02 2.22
N GLU A 47 -4.52 3.12 2.99
CA GLU A 47 -4.47 3.95 4.20
C GLU A 47 -4.63 5.44 3.84
N ASN A 48 -4.01 5.90 2.74
CA ASN A 48 -4.06 7.30 2.37
C ASN A 48 -5.48 7.74 1.96
N THR A 49 -6.19 6.96 1.15
CA THR A 49 -7.57 7.28 0.77
C THR A 49 -8.51 7.26 1.97
N LYS A 50 -8.36 6.29 2.88
CA LYS A 50 -9.17 6.21 4.09
C LYS A 50 -8.92 7.39 5.02
N LEU A 51 -7.67 7.75 5.27
CA LEU A 51 -7.30 8.91 6.08
C LEU A 51 -7.80 10.23 5.47
N LEU A 52 -7.72 10.37 4.15
CA LEU A 52 -8.26 11.53 3.45
C LEU A 52 -9.78 11.61 3.58
N ARG A 53 -10.48 10.47 3.50
CA ARG A 53 -11.93 10.40 3.71
C ARG A 53 -12.31 10.76 5.15
N ASP A 54 -11.63 10.16 6.13
CA ASP A 54 -11.86 10.44 7.55
C ASP A 54 -11.65 11.92 7.88
N LYS A 55 -10.64 12.55 7.26
CA LYS A 55 -10.37 13.98 7.39
C LYS A 55 -11.47 14.84 6.75
N ILE A 56 -11.97 14.45 5.57
CA ILE A 56 -13.10 15.13 4.92
C ILE A 56 -14.33 15.03 5.82
N ASP A 57 -14.64 13.86 6.36
CA ASP A 57 -15.80 13.64 7.23
C ASP A 57 -15.71 14.49 8.51
N GLU A 58 -14.52 14.64 9.10
CA GLU A 58 -14.31 15.52 10.26
C GLU A 58 -14.59 16.99 9.92
N LEU A 59 -14.12 17.48 8.76
CA LEU A 59 -14.36 18.86 8.32
C LEU A 59 -15.84 19.14 8.04
N LEU A 60 -16.58 18.12 7.60
CA LEU A 60 -18.00 18.25 7.27
C LEU A 60 -18.91 18.28 8.51
N LYS A 61 -18.43 17.89 9.71
CA LYS A 61 -19.25 17.90 10.94
C LYS A 61 -19.76 19.28 11.34
N SER A 62 -19.01 20.34 11.01
CA SER A 62 -19.39 21.72 11.33
C SER A 62 -20.17 22.41 10.21
N ALA A 63 -20.37 21.75 9.06
CA ALA A 63 -21.02 22.34 7.90
C ALA A 63 -22.55 22.32 8.02
N GLY A 64 -23.18 23.44 7.65
CA GLY A 64 -24.62 23.59 7.51
C GLY A 64 -25.10 23.33 6.08
N LYS A 65 -26.43 23.34 5.90
CA LYS A 65 -27.09 23.02 4.62
C LYS A 65 -26.57 23.80 3.40
N LYS A 66 -26.30 25.10 3.57
CA LYS A 66 -25.80 25.96 2.47
C LYS A 66 -24.36 25.62 2.09
N GLU A 67 -23.54 25.22 3.05
CA GLU A 67 -22.14 24.85 2.82
C GLU A 67 -22.06 23.50 2.12
N PHE A 68 -22.89 22.53 2.51
CA PHE A 68 -23.01 21.27 1.79
C PHE A 68 -23.41 21.45 0.32
N ASP A 69 -24.36 22.34 0.03
CA ASP A 69 -24.76 22.63 -1.36
C ASP A 69 -23.58 23.17 -2.19
N MET A 70 -22.82 24.11 -1.62
CA MET A 70 -21.63 24.65 -2.29
C MET A 70 -20.53 23.59 -2.47
N ILE A 71 -20.31 22.76 -1.46
CA ILE A 71 -19.32 21.67 -1.48
C ILE A 71 -19.67 20.66 -2.58
N CYS A 72 -20.93 20.23 -2.66
CA CYS A 72 -21.38 19.32 -3.72
C CYS A 72 -21.14 19.91 -5.11
N ARG A 73 -21.45 21.20 -5.33
CA ARG A 73 -21.22 21.88 -6.61
C ARG A 73 -19.74 21.91 -7.01
N VAL A 74 -18.85 22.17 -6.05
CA VAL A 74 -17.40 22.19 -6.31
C VAL A 74 -16.88 20.79 -6.59
N ILE A 75 -17.30 19.78 -5.82
CA ILE A 75 -16.92 18.39 -6.04
C ILE A 75 -17.38 17.92 -7.42
N GLU A 76 -18.62 18.21 -7.82
CA GLU A 76 -19.13 17.89 -9.15
C GLU A 76 -18.33 18.56 -10.28
N ALA A 77 -17.83 19.77 -10.07
CA ALA A 77 -17.00 20.48 -11.06
C ALA A 77 -15.56 19.98 -11.13
N ILE A 78 -15.05 19.34 -10.08
CA ILE A 78 -13.72 18.72 -10.06
C ILE A 78 -13.77 17.31 -10.66
N LEU A 79 -14.88 16.59 -10.46
CA LEU A 79 -15.06 15.21 -10.93
C LEU A 79 -15.59 15.10 -12.37
N LYS A 80 -15.91 16.22 -13.01
CA LYS A 80 -16.31 16.32 -14.43
C LYS A 80 -15.29 17.13 -15.20
#